data_AF-A0AAV4MYG7-F1
#
_entry.id   AF-A0AAV4MYG7-F1
#
_cell.length_a   1.000
_cell.length_b   1.000
_cell.length_c   1.000
_cell.angle_alpha   90.00
_cell.angle_beta   90.00
_cell.angle_gamma   90.00
#
_symmetry.space_group_name_H-M   'P 1'
#
loop_
_entity.id
_entity.type
_entity.pdbx_description
1 polymer ?
#
loop_
_entity_poly.entity_id
_entity_poly.type
_entity_poly.pdbx_seq_one_letter_code
_entity_poly.pdbx_strand_id
1 'polypeptide(L)'
;MGIWWDRTLFGKESSHACPKGALGKATRYCAPDTGWEEPDLFKCHSETFLELADQLAVIERDKLPLSTYFAVKISSDLRLATNLTKDLYGSDILIVDRMLYHVLKYETEQGGLNLTHRQDKDFIQNLVEAASKVLSRKYTGYVEQNKTFTNTGPEHLILMFEEYGKTLIKTKSIHLMNHSEVTSKNMVFGLDTVSASELWSFPTANANRNGNMSQETSQFLDMSDLDDGPSVLIPKYNNFPKCKKFSDDITRAMIPLKHLNIKSLEGKIFLSSKPFVVVVNALCRVYR
;
A
#
# COMPACT_ATOMS: atom_id res chain seq x y z
N MET A 1 -19.84 2.63 -27.02
CA MET A 1 -19.74 1.50 -27.97
C MET A 1 -20.09 0.24 -27.19
N GLY A 2 -21.01 -0.59 -27.68
CA GLY A 2 -21.54 -1.73 -26.94
C GLY A 2 -21.16 -3.07 -27.59
N ILE A 3 -21.15 -4.13 -26.79
CA ILE A 3 -20.99 -5.51 -27.24
C ILE A 3 -22.33 -6.01 -27.77
N TRP A 4 -22.32 -6.71 -28.90
CA TRP A 4 -23.49 -7.43 -29.41
C TRP A 4 -23.58 -8.81 -28.74
N TRP A 5 -24.73 -9.14 -28.15
CA TRP A 5 -24.94 -10.38 -27.43
C TRP A 5 -25.86 -11.31 -28.22
N ASP A 6 -25.41 -12.55 -28.44
CA ASP A 6 -26.21 -13.56 -29.11
C ASP A 6 -27.43 -13.98 -28.28
N ARG A 7 -28.48 -14.44 -28.98
CA ARG A 7 -29.67 -15.00 -28.33
C ARG A 7 -29.26 -16.16 -27.43
N THR A 8 -29.60 -16.04 -26.16
CA THR A 8 -29.19 -16.97 -25.10
C THR A 8 -30.43 -17.37 -24.28
N LEU A 9 -30.53 -18.66 -23.93
CA LEU A 9 -31.63 -19.17 -23.12
C LEU A 9 -31.59 -18.58 -21.71
N PHE A 10 -32.75 -18.50 -21.06
CA PHE A 10 -32.84 -18.12 -19.64
C PHE A 10 -32.03 -19.10 -18.76
N GLY A 11 -31.39 -18.56 -17.73
CA GLY A 11 -30.50 -19.29 -16.84
C GLY A 11 -29.11 -19.59 -17.42
N LYS A 12 -28.76 -19.04 -18.59
CA LYS A 12 -27.46 -19.25 -19.25
C LYS A 12 -26.68 -17.94 -19.41
N GLU A 13 -25.36 -18.10 -19.50
CA GLU A 13 -24.42 -17.01 -19.75
C GLU A 13 -24.01 -16.98 -21.22
N SER A 14 -23.93 -15.78 -21.80
CA SER A 14 -23.36 -15.52 -23.13
C SER A 14 -21.97 -14.92 -22.99
N SER A 15 -21.12 -15.18 -23.98
CA SER A 15 -19.69 -14.97 -23.91
C SER A 15 -19.18 -14.37 -25.21
N HIS A 16 -18.55 -13.20 -25.14
CA HIS A 16 -18.10 -12.42 -26.31
C HIS A 16 -16.74 -11.77 -26.08
N ALA A 17 -16.16 -11.25 -27.15
CA ALA A 17 -14.93 -10.47 -27.05
C ALA A 17 -15.17 -9.17 -26.26
N CYS A 18 -14.13 -8.72 -25.57
CA CYS A 18 -14.12 -7.44 -24.87
C CYS A 18 -14.34 -6.25 -25.83
N PRO A 19 -14.82 -5.10 -25.33
CA PRO A 19 -15.04 -3.93 -26.16
C PRO A 19 -13.72 -3.43 -26.77
N LYS A 20 -13.81 -2.65 -27.85
CA LYS A 20 -12.63 -2.10 -28.55
C LYS A 20 -11.70 -1.37 -27.57
N GLY A 21 -10.40 -1.71 -27.63
CA GLY A 21 -9.39 -1.19 -26.70
C GLY A 21 -9.15 -2.07 -25.47
N ALA A 22 -9.87 -3.19 -25.35
CA ALA A 22 -9.69 -4.18 -24.31
C ALA A 22 -9.63 -5.60 -24.90
N LEU A 23 -8.93 -6.47 -24.19
CA LEU A 23 -8.68 -7.87 -24.53
C LEU A 23 -9.24 -8.77 -23.42
N GLY A 24 -9.50 -10.03 -23.75
CA GLY A 24 -10.08 -11.00 -22.84
C GLY A 24 -11.51 -11.37 -23.22
N LYS A 25 -12.33 -11.68 -22.20
CA LYS A 25 -13.67 -12.23 -22.40
C LYS A 25 -14.71 -11.45 -21.59
N ALA A 26 -15.70 -10.91 -22.28
CA ALA A 26 -16.87 -10.31 -21.65
C ALA A 26 -17.98 -11.37 -21.55
N THR A 27 -18.69 -11.40 -20.42
CA THR A 27 -19.85 -12.29 -20.26
C THR A 27 -21.09 -11.54 -19.85
N ARG A 28 -22.26 -12.15 -20.06
CA ARG A 28 -23.54 -11.56 -19.65
C ARG A 28 -24.51 -12.67 -19.32
N TYR A 29 -25.19 -12.56 -18.19
CA TYR A 29 -26.15 -13.55 -17.74
C TYR A 29 -27.57 -13.19 -18.17
N CYS A 30 -28.32 -14.19 -18.63
CA CYS A 30 -29.74 -14.06 -18.98
C CYS A 30 -30.56 -14.67 -17.84
N ALA A 31 -30.97 -13.85 -16.88
CA ALA A 31 -31.77 -14.23 -15.73
C ALA A 31 -33.22 -14.63 -16.13
N PRO A 32 -33.81 -15.66 -15.50
CA PRO A 32 -35.16 -16.13 -15.86
C PRO A 32 -36.30 -15.14 -15.61
N ASP A 33 -36.14 -14.28 -14.61
CA ASP A 33 -37.16 -13.35 -14.10
C ASP A 33 -37.00 -11.93 -14.65
N THR A 34 -35.76 -11.47 -14.81
CA THR A 34 -35.43 -10.09 -15.21
C THR A 34 -34.85 -9.98 -16.61
N GLY A 35 -34.49 -11.11 -17.24
CA GLY A 35 -33.87 -11.14 -18.56
C GLY A 35 -32.37 -10.82 -18.50
N TRP A 36 -31.88 -9.97 -19.39
CA TRP A 36 -30.44 -9.69 -19.46
C TRP A 36 -29.95 -8.82 -18.30
N GLU A 37 -29.03 -9.36 -17.49
CA GLU A 37 -28.32 -8.61 -16.45
C GLU A 37 -27.28 -7.64 -17.02
N GLU A 38 -26.58 -6.89 -16.17
CA GLU A 38 -25.45 -6.08 -16.59
C GLU A 38 -24.30 -6.98 -17.11
N PRO A 39 -23.57 -6.56 -18.15
CA PRO A 39 -22.44 -7.33 -18.66
C PRO A 39 -21.29 -7.36 -17.66
N ASP A 40 -20.77 -8.55 -17.40
CA ASP A 40 -19.55 -8.76 -16.63
C ASP A 40 -18.33 -8.55 -17.54
N LEU A 41 -17.60 -7.47 -17.26
CA LEU A 41 -16.36 -7.09 -17.94
C LEU A 41 -15.13 -7.34 -17.05
N PHE A 42 -15.26 -8.07 -15.96
CA PHE A 42 -14.16 -8.29 -15.02
C PHE A 42 -12.98 -8.99 -15.69
N LYS A 43 -13.24 -9.95 -16.59
CA LYS A 43 -12.20 -10.68 -17.35
C LYS A 43 -11.69 -9.93 -18.59
N CYS A 44 -12.05 -8.66 -18.73
CA CYS A 44 -11.43 -7.76 -19.71
C CYS A 44 -10.27 -7.02 -19.07
N HIS A 45 -9.18 -6.84 -19.82
CA HIS A 45 -8.09 -5.94 -19.46
C HIS A 45 -7.80 -5.00 -20.65
N SER A 46 -7.31 -3.81 -20.35
CA SER A 46 -6.96 -2.81 -21.35
C SER A 46 -5.74 -3.27 -22.16
N GLU A 47 -5.64 -2.84 -23.43
CA GLU A 47 -4.50 -3.17 -24.31
C GLU A 47 -3.14 -2.76 -23.71
N THR A 48 -3.11 -1.67 -22.94
CA THR A 48 -1.94 -1.18 -22.18
C THR A 48 -1.41 -2.17 -21.15
N PHE A 49 -2.22 -3.14 -20.71
CA PHE A 49 -1.85 -4.17 -19.75
C PHE A 49 -1.45 -5.50 -20.39
N LEU A 50 -1.47 -5.62 -21.72
CA LEU A 50 -1.18 -6.89 -22.41
C LEU A 50 0.16 -7.50 -21.99
N GLU A 51 1.24 -6.71 -22.03
CA GLU A 51 2.57 -7.21 -21.68
C GLU A 51 2.66 -7.60 -20.20
N LEU A 52 2.02 -6.83 -19.31
CA LEU A 52 1.96 -7.15 -17.88
C LEU A 52 1.15 -8.44 -17.63
N ALA A 53 0.07 -8.67 -18.37
CA ALA A 53 -0.72 -9.90 -18.26
C ALA A 53 0.11 -11.13 -18.65
N ASP A 54 0.86 -11.03 -19.75
CA ASP A 54 1.74 -12.11 -20.22
C ASP A 54 2.87 -12.38 -19.22
N GLN A 55 3.53 -11.32 -18.73
CA GLN A 55 4.56 -11.44 -17.69
C GLN A 55 4.02 -12.07 -16.40
N LEU A 56 2.81 -11.69 -15.97
CA LEU A 56 2.19 -12.25 -14.76
C LEU A 56 1.93 -13.74 -14.93
N ALA A 57 1.41 -14.15 -16.09
CA ALA A 57 1.15 -15.56 -16.38
C ALA A 57 2.44 -16.39 -16.28
N VAL A 58 3.56 -15.87 -16.78
CA VAL A 58 4.87 -16.53 -16.68
C VAL A 58 5.36 -16.60 -15.23
N ILE A 59 5.27 -15.51 -14.46
CA ILE A 59 5.68 -15.49 -13.04
C ILE A 59 4.90 -16.53 -12.23
N GLU A 60 3.59 -16.64 -12.45
CA GLU A 60 2.73 -17.51 -11.65
C GLU A 60 2.71 -18.97 -12.11
N ARG A 61 2.77 -19.24 -13.41
CA ARG A 61 2.74 -20.61 -13.94
C ARG A 61 4.12 -21.25 -13.97
N ASP A 62 5.10 -20.53 -14.50
CA ASP A 62 6.43 -21.08 -14.74
C ASP A 62 7.37 -20.86 -13.54
N LYS A 63 6.88 -20.16 -12.50
CA LYS A 63 7.61 -19.87 -11.25
C LYS A 63 8.98 -19.25 -11.51
N LEU A 64 9.07 -18.39 -12.52
CA LEU A 64 10.32 -17.72 -12.83
C LEU A 64 10.73 -16.80 -11.66
N PRO A 65 11.96 -16.93 -11.14
CA PRO A 65 12.43 -16.04 -10.09
C PRO A 65 12.57 -14.62 -10.64
N LEU A 66 12.05 -13.65 -9.89
CA LEU A 66 12.23 -12.24 -10.17
C LEU A 66 13.71 -11.85 -10.01
N SER A 67 14.14 -10.87 -10.81
CA SER A 67 15.45 -10.24 -10.72
C SER A 67 15.28 -8.74 -10.54
N THR A 68 16.31 -8.05 -10.05
CA THR A 68 16.28 -6.59 -9.86
C THR A 68 15.95 -5.85 -11.15
N TYR A 69 16.59 -6.23 -12.27
CA TYR A 69 16.30 -5.67 -13.58
C TYR A 69 14.82 -5.84 -13.98
N PHE A 70 14.28 -7.04 -13.76
CA PHE A 70 12.89 -7.31 -14.09
C PHE A 70 11.91 -6.56 -13.16
N ALA A 71 12.23 -6.42 -11.87
CA ALA A 71 11.47 -5.63 -10.93
C ALA A 71 11.42 -4.14 -11.31
N VAL A 72 12.55 -3.55 -11.76
CA VAL A 72 12.58 -2.19 -12.32
C VAL A 72 11.61 -2.07 -13.49
N LYS A 73 11.70 -3.01 -14.44
CA LYS A 73 10.84 -3.02 -15.64
C LYS A 73 9.36 -3.09 -15.27
N ILE A 74 8.97 -4.06 -14.42
CA ILE A 74 7.57 -4.20 -13.95
C ILE A 74 7.09 -2.92 -13.28
N SER A 75 7.91 -2.28 -12.42
CA SER A 75 7.50 -1.03 -11.75
C SER A 75 7.19 0.08 -12.76
N SER A 76 8.05 0.25 -13.77
CA SER A 76 7.88 1.25 -14.81
C SER A 76 6.65 0.95 -15.68
N ASP A 77 6.49 -0.31 -16.09
CA ASP A 77 5.38 -0.76 -16.92
C ASP A 77 4.03 -0.59 -16.20
N LEU A 78 3.97 -0.92 -14.89
CA LEU A 78 2.80 -0.70 -14.05
C LEU A 78 2.42 0.80 -13.99
N ARG A 79 3.39 1.69 -13.76
CA ARG A 79 3.14 3.14 -13.74
C ARG A 79 2.62 3.62 -15.10
N LEU A 80 3.24 3.19 -16.19
CA LEU A 80 2.86 3.58 -17.55
C LEU A 80 1.45 3.08 -17.88
N ALA A 81 1.16 1.80 -17.67
CA ALA A 81 -0.15 1.21 -17.97
C ALA A 81 -1.27 1.86 -17.14
N THR A 82 -1.06 2.07 -15.84
CA THR A 82 -2.06 2.70 -14.96
C THR A 82 -2.31 4.18 -15.28
N ASN A 83 -1.30 4.90 -15.80
CA ASN A 83 -1.44 6.32 -16.18
C ASN A 83 -2.05 6.51 -17.57
N LEU A 84 -1.67 5.67 -18.56
CA LEU A 84 -2.24 5.72 -19.91
C LEU A 84 -3.72 5.27 -19.92
N THR A 85 -4.10 4.41 -18.98
CA THR A 85 -5.46 3.88 -18.90
C THR A 85 -6.36 4.79 -18.06
N LYS A 86 -7.37 5.36 -18.72
CA LYS A 86 -8.36 6.25 -18.09
C LYS A 86 -9.21 5.52 -17.05
N ASP A 87 -9.81 4.42 -17.47
CA ASP A 87 -10.76 3.60 -16.70
C ASP A 87 -10.24 2.16 -16.67
N LEU A 88 -9.93 1.64 -15.47
CA LEU A 88 -9.43 0.28 -15.31
C LEU A 88 -10.59 -0.72 -15.27
N TYR A 89 -10.42 -1.85 -15.95
CA TYR A 89 -11.29 -3.02 -15.78
C TYR A 89 -10.89 -3.85 -14.55
N GLY A 90 -11.72 -4.81 -14.17
CA GLY A 90 -11.43 -5.73 -13.05
C GLY A 90 -10.10 -6.46 -13.21
N SER A 91 -9.83 -7.00 -14.40
CA SER A 91 -8.58 -7.71 -14.67
C SER A 91 -7.37 -6.78 -14.68
N ASP A 92 -7.50 -5.50 -15.06
CA ASP A 92 -6.40 -4.53 -14.95
C ASP A 92 -5.97 -4.36 -13.49
N ILE A 93 -6.96 -4.24 -12.60
CA ILE A 93 -6.73 -4.09 -11.16
C ILE A 93 -6.10 -5.36 -10.58
N LEU A 94 -6.59 -6.53 -10.99
CA LEU A 94 -6.02 -7.81 -10.58
C LEU A 94 -4.55 -7.93 -11.04
N ILE A 95 -4.23 -7.55 -12.28
CA ILE A 95 -2.86 -7.59 -12.79
C ILE A 95 -1.95 -6.68 -11.95
N VAL A 96 -2.38 -5.46 -11.65
CA VAL A 96 -1.61 -4.54 -10.79
C VAL A 96 -1.40 -5.11 -9.40
N ASP A 97 -2.46 -5.59 -8.75
CA ASP A 97 -2.40 -6.16 -7.40
C ASP A 97 -1.42 -7.34 -7.31
N ARG A 98 -1.52 -8.28 -8.25
CA ARG A 98 -0.66 -9.47 -8.29
C ARG A 98 0.78 -9.14 -8.64
N MET A 99 1.02 -8.23 -9.59
CA MET A 99 2.37 -7.79 -9.91
C MET A 99 3.03 -7.07 -8.74
N LEU A 100 2.31 -6.17 -8.06
CA LEU A 100 2.80 -5.51 -6.86
C LEU A 100 3.14 -6.52 -5.77
N TYR A 101 2.29 -7.54 -5.55
CA TYR A 101 2.57 -8.62 -4.61
C TYR A 101 3.89 -9.33 -4.92
N HIS A 102 4.10 -9.78 -6.17
CA HIS A 102 5.32 -10.52 -6.51
C HIS A 102 6.57 -9.65 -6.41
N VAL A 103 6.50 -8.39 -6.86
CA VAL A 103 7.61 -7.43 -6.76
C VAL A 103 7.94 -7.11 -5.30
N LEU A 104 6.95 -6.81 -4.47
CA LEU A 104 7.16 -6.49 -3.04
C LEU A 104 7.69 -7.73 -2.29
N LYS A 105 7.17 -8.92 -2.60
CA LYS A 105 7.67 -10.17 -2.03
C LYS A 105 9.14 -10.39 -2.38
N TYR A 106 9.50 -10.24 -3.65
CA TYR A 106 10.90 -10.31 -4.09
C TYR A 106 11.78 -9.31 -3.33
N GLU A 107 11.33 -8.06 -3.18
CA GLU A 107 12.04 -7.01 -2.46
C GLU A 107 12.21 -7.31 -0.97
N THR A 108 11.25 -7.99 -0.32
CA THR A 108 11.39 -8.37 1.10
C THR A 108 12.50 -9.40 1.35
N GLU A 109 12.85 -10.17 0.31
CA GLU A 109 13.94 -11.15 0.33
C GLU A 109 15.31 -10.53 -0.03
N GLN A 110 15.33 -9.29 -0.53
CA GLN A 110 16.55 -8.57 -0.87
C GLN A 110 17.17 -7.82 0.32
N GLY A 111 18.45 -7.47 0.19
CA GLY A 111 19.18 -6.68 1.17
C GLY A 111 20.42 -5.99 0.57
N GLY A 112 20.99 -5.07 1.34
CA GLY A 112 22.18 -4.30 0.98
C GLY A 112 22.06 -3.50 -0.33
N LEU A 113 22.93 -3.83 -1.29
CA LEU A 113 22.99 -3.22 -2.62
C LEU A 113 22.05 -3.89 -3.64
N ASN A 114 21.46 -5.04 -3.29
CA ASN A 114 20.55 -5.77 -4.18
C ASN A 114 19.13 -5.19 -4.20
N LEU A 115 18.80 -4.30 -3.26
CA LEU A 115 17.49 -3.66 -3.23
C LEU A 115 17.27 -2.82 -4.48
N THR A 116 16.12 -3.01 -5.12
CA THR A 116 15.85 -2.43 -6.45
C THR A 116 15.88 -0.90 -6.45
N HIS A 117 15.39 -0.27 -5.38
CA HIS A 117 15.42 1.20 -5.24
C HIS A 117 16.83 1.83 -5.22
N ARG A 118 17.89 1.02 -5.06
CA ARG A 118 19.29 1.50 -5.14
C ARG A 118 19.83 1.47 -6.56
N GLN A 119 19.22 0.68 -7.44
CA GLN A 119 19.56 0.57 -8.85
C GLN A 119 18.69 1.50 -9.71
N ASP A 120 17.45 1.76 -9.27
CA ASP A 120 16.54 2.70 -9.92
C ASP A 120 15.93 3.68 -8.91
N LYS A 121 16.05 4.98 -9.19
CA LYS A 121 15.60 6.05 -8.31
C LYS A 121 14.07 6.20 -8.25
N ASP A 122 13.37 5.79 -9.31
CA ASP A 122 11.94 6.01 -9.49
C ASP A 122 11.13 4.77 -9.05
N PHE A 123 11.79 3.64 -8.77
CA PHE A 123 11.19 2.35 -8.42
C PHE A 123 10.08 2.47 -7.37
N ILE A 124 10.37 3.05 -6.19
CA ILE A 124 9.39 3.16 -5.11
C ILE A 124 8.23 4.09 -5.53
N GLN A 125 8.53 5.20 -6.22
CA GLN A 125 7.52 6.12 -6.73
C GLN A 125 6.58 5.42 -7.73
N ASN A 126 7.11 4.62 -8.63
CA ASN A 126 6.35 3.87 -9.62
C ASN A 126 5.37 2.88 -8.95
N LEU A 127 5.83 2.12 -7.96
CA LEU A 127 4.99 1.18 -7.21
C LEU A 127 3.86 1.90 -6.46
N VAL A 128 4.19 3.01 -5.78
CA VAL A 128 3.21 3.80 -5.00
C VAL A 128 2.19 4.47 -5.91
N GLU A 129 2.57 4.94 -7.10
CA GLU A 129 1.63 5.49 -8.07
C GLU A 129 0.66 4.44 -8.62
N ALA A 130 1.18 3.28 -9.00
CA ALA A 130 0.35 2.16 -9.46
C ALA A 130 -0.63 1.70 -8.37
N ALA A 131 -0.13 1.50 -7.15
CA ALA A 131 -0.94 1.15 -5.97
C ALA A 131 -2.01 2.21 -5.68
N SER A 132 -1.64 3.49 -5.70
CA SER A 132 -2.57 4.61 -5.51
C SER A 132 -3.69 4.64 -6.55
N LYS A 133 -3.43 4.25 -7.81
CA LYS A 133 -4.48 4.20 -8.84
C LYS A 133 -5.53 3.13 -8.50
N VAL A 134 -5.10 1.92 -8.13
CA VAL A 134 -6.01 0.81 -7.80
C VAL A 134 -6.72 0.99 -6.46
N LEU A 135 -6.06 1.62 -5.49
CA LEU A 135 -6.66 1.97 -4.19
C LEU A 135 -7.66 3.14 -4.29
N SER A 136 -7.94 3.69 -5.47
CA SER A 136 -8.93 4.77 -5.57
C SER A 136 -10.35 4.27 -5.28
N ARG A 137 -11.18 5.11 -4.62
CA ARG A 137 -12.59 4.79 -4.30
C ARG A 137 -13.45 4.38 -5.50
N LYS A 138 -13.03 4.78 -6.71
CA LYS A 138 -13.71 4.41 -7.95
C LYS A 138 -13.70 2.91 -8.20
N TYR A 139 -12.67 2.21 -7.74
CA TYR A 139 -12.43 0.80 -8.03
C TYR A 139 -12.74 -0.13 -6.86
N THR A 140 -13.34 0.38 -5.77
CA THR A 140 -13.66 -0.42 -4.58
C THR A 140 -14.50 -1.66 -4.92
N GLY A 141 -15.48 -1.56 -5.82
CA GLY A 141 -16.27 -2.72 -6.25
C GLY A 141 -15.43 -3.83 -6.90
N TYR A 142 -14.51 -3.47 -7.79
CA TYR A 142 -13.60 -4.43 -8.41
C TYR A 142 -12.56 -5.00 -7.43
N VAL A 143 -12.05 -4.18 -6.51
CA VAL A 143 -11.10 -4.64 -5.48
C VAL A 143 -11.77 -5.63 -4.51
N GLU A 144 -13.04 -5.41 -4.17
CA GLU A 144 -13.83 -6.38 -3.40
C GLU A 144 -14.08 -7.66 -4.20
N GLN A 145 -14.39 -7.56 -5.49
CA GLN A 145 -14.54 -8.74 -6.36
C GLN A 145 -13.21 -9.49 -6.53
N ASN A 146 -12.05 -8.82 -6.54
CA ASN A 146 -10.74 -9.47 -6.60
C ASN A 146 -10.52 -10.44 -5.43
N LYS A 147 -11.13 -10.21 -4.26
CA LYS A 147 -11.01 -11.09 -3.09
C LYS A 147 -11.41 -12.53 -3.41
N THR A 148 -12.36 -12.75 -4.32
CA THR A 148 -12.77 -14.11 -4.70
C THR A 148 -11.70 -14.86 -5.48
N PHE A 149 -10.76 -14.15 -6.10
CA PHE A 149 -9.67 -14.73 -6.90
C PHE A 149 -8.37 -14.84 -6.11
N THR A 150 -8.07 -13.84 -5.27
CA THR A 150 -6.79 -13.75 -4.55
C THR A 150 -6.88 -14.28 -3.11
N ASN A 151 -8.09 -14.45 -2.56
CA ASN A 151 -8.36 -14.67 -1.13
C ASN A 151 -7.77 -13.58 -0.22
N THR A 152 -7.43 -12.42 -0.77
CA THR A 152 -6.80 -11.30 -0.05
C THR A 152 -7.52 -10.01 -0.37
N GLY A 153 -7.81 -9.21 0.66
CA GLY A 153 -8.44 -7.91 0.49
C GLY A 153 -7.48 -6.77 0.21
N PRO A 154 -8.02 -5.54 0.06
CA PRO A 154 -7.23 -4.32 -0.16
C PRO A 154 -6.19 -4.07 0.93
N GLU A 155 -6.44 -4.53 2.16
CA GLU A 155 -5.52 -4.47 3.28
C GLU A 155 -4.22 -5.24 3.02
N HIS A 156 -4.27 -6.31 2.23
CA HIS A 156 -3.10 -7.12 1.92
C HIS A 156 -2.04 -6.31 1.18
N LEU A 157 -2.44 -5.45 0.23
CA LEU A 157 -1.50 -4.59 -0.47
C LEU A 157 -0.79 -3.63 0.50
N ILE A 158 -1.52 -3.06 1.46
CA ILE A 158 -0.96 -2.17 2.50
C ILE A 158 0.06 -2.94 3.36
N LEU A 159 -0.29 -4.15 3.79
CA LEU A 159 0.61 -5.03 4.56
C LEU A 159 1.89 -5.38 3.79
N MET A 160 1.81 -5.62 2.48
CA MET A 160 2.98 -5.89 1.64
C MET A 160 3.93 -4.69 1.58
N PHE A 161 3.40 -3.46 1.49
CA PHE A 161 4.22 -2.25 1.58
C PHE A 161 4.81 -2.05 2.97
N GLU A 162 4.09 -2.45 4.03
CA GLU A 162 4.60 -2.43 5.40
C GLU A 162 5.82 -3.35 5.57
N GLU A 163 5.72 -4.59 5.10
CA GLU A 163 6.82 -5.56 5.12
C GLU A 163 8.02 -5.06 4.31
N TYR A 164 7.78 -4.47 3.13
CA TYR A 164 8.85 -3.84 2.37
C TYR A 164 9.53 -2.71 3.14
N GLY A 165 8.75 -1.84 3.81
CA GLY A 165 9.27 -0.80 4.69
C GLY A 165 10.17 -1.35 5.81
N LYS A 166 9.78 -2.48 6.42
CA LYS A 166 10.61 -3.18 7.43
C LYS A 166 11.95 -3.63 6.83
N THR A 167 11.96 -4.17 5.61
CA THR A 167 13.19 -4.58 4.92
C THR A 167 14.10 -3.38 4.59
N LEU A 168 13.52 -2.24 4.19
CA LEU A 168 14.27 -1.00 3.94
C LEU A 168 15.00 -0.51 5.20
N ILE A 169 14.34 -0.57 6.37
CA ILE A 169 14.95 -0.16 7.65
C ILE A 169 16.05 -1.10 8.08
N LYS A 170 15.83 -2.42 8.01
CA LYS A 170 16.85 -3.41 8.38
C LYS A 170 18.14 -3.22 7.59
N THR A 171 18.00 -2.84 6.31
CA THR A 171 19.12 -2.76 5.38
C THR A 171 19.86 -1.41 5.42
N LYS A 172 19.16 -0.28 5.59
CA LYS A 172 19.81 1.04 5.57
C LYS A 172 20.60 1.28 6.86
N SER A 173 21.84 1.77 6.73
CA SER A 173 22.51 2.46 7.82
C SER A 173 21.75 3.77 8.11
N ILE A 174 21.44 3.98 9.39
CA ILE A 174 20.59 5.05 9.95
C ILE A 174 20.86 6.45 9.37
N HIS A 175 22.10 6.72 8.94
CA HIS A 175 22.52 8.02 8.41
C HIS A 175 21.98 8.38 7.01
N LEU A 176 21.36 7.45 6.28
CA LEU A 176 20.81 7.70 4.93
C LEU A 176 19.27 7.81 4.90
N MET A 177 18.64 7.94 6.08
CA MET A 177 17.18 7.99 6.27
C MET A 177 16.58 9.40 6.24
N ASN A 178 17.35 10.40 5.79
CA ASN A 178 16.83 11.76 5.75
C ASN A 178 15.87 11.89 4.55
N HIS A 179 14.58 11.66 4.81
CA HIS A 179 13.41 12.06 3.99
C HIS A 179 13.10 11.21 2.74
N SER A 180 12.97 9.89 2.87
CA SER A 180 12.37 9.06 1.81
C SER A 180 10.85 9.01 1.99
N GLU A 181 10.17 10.06 1.55
CA GLU A 181 8.70 10.10 1.48
C GLU A 181 8.26 10.14 0.02
N VAL A 182 7.34 9.24 -0.31
CA VAL A 182 6.77 9.07 -1.65
C VAL A 182 5.27 9.29 -1.53
N THR A 183 4.74 10.25 -2.29
CA THR A 183 3.36 10.70 -2.12
C THR A 183 2.57 10.57 -3.42
N SER A 184 1.39 9.97 -3.36
CA SER A 184 0.44 9.90 -4.47
C SER A 184 -0.96 10.35 -4.03
N LYS A 185 -1.96 10.22 -4.90
CA LYS A 185 -3.32 10.72 -4.68
C LYS A 185 -4.09 9.95 -3.60
N ASN A 186 -3.97 8.63 -3.57
CA ASN A 186 -4.71 7.76 -2.64
C ASN A 186 -3.78 6.96 -1.71
N MET A 187 -2.47 7.17 -1.80
CA MET A 187 -1.48 6.47 -0.99
C MET A 187 -0.28 7.38 -0.72
N VAL A 188 0.23 7.30 0.50
CA VAL A 188 1.52 7.86 0.91
C VAL A 188 2.37 6.69 1.39
N PHE A 189 3.67 6.73 1.08
CA PHE A 189 4.63 5.77 1.57
C PHE A 189 5.78 6.55 2.17
N GLY A 190 5.83 6.57 3.49
CA GLY A 190 6.83 7.27 4.27
C GLY A 190 7.59 6.28 5.14
N LEU A 191 8.86 6.60 5.38
CA LEU A 191 9.69 5.84 6.30
C LEU A 191 10.34 6.81 7.28
N ASP A 192 9.94 6.68 8.54
CA ASP A 192 10.53 7.40 9.65
C ASP A 192 10.94 6.38 10.71
N THR A 193 11.97 6.73 11.48
CA THR A 193 12.44 5.93 12.61
C THR A 193 12.48 6.79 13.84
N VAL A 194 11.92 6.31 14.94
CA VAL A 194 12.02 6.96 16.25
C VAL A 194 12.76 6.03 17.20
N SER A 195 13.78 6.53 17.89
CA SER A 195 14.53 5.80 18.90
C SER A 195 13.89 5.93 20.30
N ALA A 196 14.14 4.98 21.19
CA ALA A 196 13.66 5.06 22.58
C ALA A 196 14.14 6.32 23.32
N SER A 197 15.36 6.79 23.04
CA SER A 197 15.89 8.02 23.63
C SER A 197 15.19 9.29 23.14
N GLU A 198 14.60 9.27 21.94
CA GLU A 198 13.81 10.39 21.41
C GLU A 198 12.35 10.34 21.90
N LEU A 199 11.83 9.14 22.18
CA LEU A 199 10.52 8.94 22.79
C LEU A 199 10.52 9.40 24.25
N TRP A 200 11.50 8.97 25.02
CA TRP A 200 11.60 9.29 26.44
C TRP A 200 12.59 10.43 26.64
N SER A 201 12.09 11.66 26.75
CA SER A 201 12.87 12.80 27.23
C SER A 201 13.32 12.51 28.66
N PHE A 202 14.55 12.01 28.83
CA PHE A 202 15.12 11.88 30.17
C PHE A 202 15.46 13.29 30.67
N PRO A 203 15.03 13.70 31.87
CA PRO A 203 15.46 14.97 32.42
C PRO A 203 16.99 14.97 32.50
N THR A 204 17.62 15.93 31.84
CA THR A 204 19.05 16.16 31.99
C THR A 204 19.30 16.49 33.46
N ALA A 205 20.34 15.90 34.05
CA ALA A 205 20.63 15.93 35.49
C ALA A 205 20.92 17.32 36.08
N ASN A 206 20.64 18.41 35.36
CA ASN A 206 20.81 19.80 35.77
C ASN A 206 19.49 20.59 35.85
N ALA A 207 18.35 19.92 36.06
CA ALA A 207 17.12 20.60 36.47
C ALA A 207 17.21 21.00 37.95
N ASN A 208 17.28 22.31 38.18
CA ASN A 208 17.47 22.98 39.45
C ASN A 208 16.58 22.45 40.60
N ARG A 209 17.15 22.49 41.80
CA ARG A 209 16.62 22.00 43.08
C ARG A 209 15.27 22.56 43.57
N ASN A 210 14.51 23.33 42.81
CA ASN A 210 13.22 23.86 43.26
C ASN A 210 12.27 24.03 42.07
N GLY A 211 11.09 23.38 42.10
CA GLY A 211 9.98 23.67 41.20
C GLY A 211 9.38 22.43 40.54
N ASN A 212 8.04 22.33 40.57
CA ASN A 212 7.22 21.22 40.11
C ASN A 212 7.72 20.53 38.83
N MET A 213 7.94 19.22 38.94
CA MET A 213 8.38 18.34 37.87
C MET A 213 7.23 18.12 36.87
N SER A 214 7.09 19.00 35.87
CA SER A 214 6.28 18.68 34.69
C SER A 214 7.06 17.71 33.82
N GLN A 215 6.59 16.47 33.76
CA GLN A 215 7.11 15.44 32.87
C GLN A 215 6.81 15.87 31.44
N GLU A 216 7.75 16.56 30.79
CA GLU A 216 7.63 16.91 29.37
C GLU A 216 7.71 15.61 28.56
N THR A 217 6.56 14.97 28.34
CA THR A 217 6.41 13.89 27.36
C THR A 217 6.87 14.42 26.01
N SER A 218 7.71 13.65 25.30
CA SER A 218 8.24 14.09 24.01
C SER A 218 7.12 14.45 23.03
N GLN A 219 7.41 15.31 22.06
CA GLN A 219 6.49 15.65 20.96
C GLN A 219 6.01 14.43 20.13
N PHE A 220 6.63 13.27 20.36
CA PHE A 220 6.35 12.00 19.70
C PHE A 220 5.52 11.05 20.57
N LEU A 221 5.16 11.39 21.80
CA LEU A 221 4.32 10.57 22.68
C LEU A 221 2.96 11.22 22.90
N ASP A 222 1.90 10.47 22.61
CA ASP A 222 0.53 10.80 22.99
C ASP A 222 0.07 9.82 24.09
N MET A 223 -0.36 10.36 25.22
CA MET A 223 -0.86 9.64 26.39
C MET A 223 -2.39 9.75 26.53
N SER A 224 -3.06 10.38 25.56
CA SER A 224 -4.48 10.77 25.66
C SER A 224 -5.45 9.59 25.60
N ASP A 225 -5.03 8.43 25.10
CA ASP A 225 -5.90 7.28 24.87
C ASP A 225 -5.80 6.26 26.02
N LEU A 226 -6.87 6.16 26.81
CA LEU A 226 -6.92 5.36 28.04
C LEU A 226 -7.11 3.85 27.78
N ASP A 227 -7.73 3.48 26.65
CA ASP A 227 -8.03 2.08 26.32
C ASP A 227 -6.87 1.38 25.60
N ASP A 228 -6.17 2.09 24.70
CA ASP A 228 -5.11 1.53 23.86
C ASP A 228 -3.68 1.77 24.39
N GLY A 229 -3.57 2.63 25.41
CA GLY A 229 -2.32 2.99 26.05
C GLY A 229 -1.48 4.02 25.26
N PRO A 230 -0.26 4.31 25.72
CA PRO A 230 0.61 5.31 25.09
C PRO A 230 0.86 4.99 23.62
N SER A 231 0.80 6.02 22.77
CA SER A 231 0.99 5.92 21.32
C SER A 231 2.11 6.84 20.84
N VAL A 232 2.82 6.40 19.80
CA VAL A 232 3.79 7.23 19.09
C VAL A 232 3.05 8.11 18.10
N LEU A 233 3.17 9.42 18.26
CA LEU A 233 2.73 10.42 17.31
C LEU A 233 3.88 10.72 16.34
N ILE A 234 3.59 10.82 15.05
CA ILE A 234 4.52 11.39 14.08
C ILE A 234 3.98 12.74 13.60
N PRO A 235 4.45 13.87 14.18
CA PRO A 235 3.94 15.21 13.87
C PRO A 235 3.96 15.54 12.38
N LYS A 236 4.95 15.03 11.64
CA LYS A 236 5.10 15.22 10.19
C LYS A 236 3.87 14.80 9.38
N TYR A 237 3.13 13.79 9.85
CA TYR A 237 1.93 13.28 9.17
C TYR A 237 0.61 13.86 9.72
N ASN A 238 0.70 14.76 10.70
CA ASN A 238 -0.47 15.45 11.21
C ASN A 238 -0.94 16.50 10.19
N ASN A 239 -2.24 16.54 9.90
CA ASN A 239 -2.83 17.47 8.94
C ASN A 239 -2.22 17.41 7.53
N PHE A 240 -1.87 16.21 7.06
CA PHE A 240 -1.19 15.97 5.80
C PHE A 240 -1.95 16.60 4.62
N PRO A 241 -1.40 17.64 3.95
CA PRO A 241 -2.17 18.48 3.03
C PRO A 241 -2.79 17.72 1.86
N LYS A 242 -2.10 16.70 1.35
CA LYS A 242 -2.52 15.92 0.18
C LYS A 242 -3.80 15.10 0.41
N CYS A 243 -4.16 14.83 1.67
CA CYS A 243 -5.35 14.05 2.04
C CYS A 243 -6.49 14.92 2.59
N LYS A 244 -6.35 16.26 2.67
CA LYS A 244 -7.43 17.16 3.10
C LYS A 244 -8.41 17.39 1.96
N LYS A 245 -9.67 16.98 2.15
CA LYS A 245 -10.79 17.38 1.27
C LYS A 245 -11.62 18.49 1.89
N PHE A 246 -11.68 18.56 3.22
CA PHE A 246 -12.37 19.57 4.00
C PHE A 246 -11.43 20.21 5.02
N SER A 247 -11.76 21.44 5.47
CA SER A 247 -10.96 22.19 6.45
C SER A 247 -10.77 21.43 7.77
N ASP A 248 -11.75 20.61 8.13
CA ASP A 248 -11.81 19.86 9.39
C ASP A 248 -11.18 18.45 9.28
N ASP A 249 -10.64 18.06 8.11
CA ASP A 249 -9.94 16.79 7.94
C ASP A 249 -8.59 16.85 8.69
N ILE A 250 -8.56 16.29 9.89
CA ILE A 250 -7.35 16.09 10.67
C ILE A 250 -6.86 14.67 10.41
N THR A 251 -5.77 14.51 9.66
CA THR A 251 -5.01 13.26 9.66
C THR A 251 -4.10 13.24 10.89
N ARG A 252 -4.02 12.12 11.59
CA ARG A 252 -3.03 11.87 12.63
C ARG A 252 -2.44 10.49 12.42
N ALA A 253 -1.13 10.39 12.57
CA ALA A 253 -0.41 9.13 12.57
C ALA A 253 -0.10 8.76 14.02
N MET A 254 -0.86 7.82 14.56
CA MET A 254 -0.73 7.34 15.93
C MET A 254 -0.50 5.83 15.90
N ILE A 255 0.57 5.37 16.55
CA ILE A 255 0.87 3.94 16.65
C ILE A 255 0.98 3.55 18.13
N PRO A 256 0.07 2.70 18.64
CA PRO A 256 0.14 2.21 20.01
C PRO A 256 1.47 1.52 20.33
N LEU A 257 2.09 1.86 21.46
CA LEU A 257 3.38 1.28 21.89
C LEU A 257 3.32 -0.24 22.07
N LYS A 258 2.14 -0.80 22.36
CA LYS A 258 1.90 -2.25 22.43
C LYS A 258 2.25 -2.97 21.13
N HIS A 259 2.05 -2.34 19.97
CA HIS A 259 2.39 -2.91 18.66
C HIS A 259 3.88 -2.77 18.33
N LEU A 260 4.61 -1.95 19.09
CA LEU A 260 6.00 -1.60 18.83
C LEU A 260 6.98 -2.39 19.70
N ASN A 261 6.49 -3.30 20.55
CA ASN A 261 7.29 -4.02 21.55
C ASN A 261 8.16 -3.07 22.42
N ILE A 262 7.74 -1.81 22.58
CA ILE A 262 8.40 -0.82 23.43
C ILE A 262 7.78 -0.97 24.82
N LYS A 263 8.58 -1.45 25.79
CA LYS A 263 8.11 -1.59 27.16
C LYS A 263 7.86 -0.21 27.77
N SER A 264 6.68 -0.03 28.39
CA SER A 264 6.36 1.13 29.21
C SER A 264 7.31 1.19 30.43
N LEU A 265 7.49 2.39 30.97
CA LEU A 265 8.52 2.77 31.94
C LEU A 265 8.31 2.20 33.36
N GLU A 266 7.71 1.02 33.52
CA GLU A 266 7.58 0.35 34.80
C GLU A 266 8.56 -0.81 34.91
N GLY A 267 9.77 -0.49 35.38
CA GLY A 267 10.69 -1.45 35.98
C GLY A 267 11.80 -1.96 35.07
N LYS A 268 12.95 -1.29 35.15
CA LYS A 268 14.29 -1.70 34.65
C LYS A 268 14.49 -1.64 33.13
N ILE A 269 15.25 -0.62 32.76
CA ILE A 269 15.83 -0.37 31.44
C ILE A 269 16.74 -1.54 31.07
N PHE A 270 16.35 -2.34 30.08
CA PHE A 270 17.32 -2.99 29.22
C PHE A 270 17.64 -2.02 28.09
N LEU A 271 18.91 -1.61 28.01
CA LEU A 271 19.52 -1.08 26.79
C LEU A 271 19.47 -2.17 25.71
N SER A 272 18.28 -2.43 25.16
CA SER A 272 18.20 -2.96 23.82
C SER A 272 18.40 -1.77 22.91
N SER A 273 19.63 -1.62 22.45
CA SER A 273 19.97 -0.72 21.35
C SER A 273 19.00 -0.99 20.19
N LYS A 274 18.07 -0.04 20.01
CA LYS A 274 17.14 0.16 18.89
C LYS A 274 15.76 -0.51 18.99
N PRO A 275 14.76 0.12 19.63
CA PRO A 275 13.40 0.04 19.12
C PRO A 275 13.29 1.00 17.93
N PHE A 276 12.98 0.46 16.75
CA PHE A 276 12.64 1.24 15.57
C PHE A 276 11.13 1.18 15.37
N VAL A 277 10.49 2.32 15.28
CA VAL A 277 9.07 2.43 14.94
C VAL A 277 8.97 2.67 13.44
N VAL A 278 8.44 1.68 12.70
CA VAL A 278 8.16 1.79 11.27
C VAL A 278 6.77 2.36 11.10
N VAL A 279 6.64 3.51 10.43
CA VAL A 279 5.33 4.10 10.15
C VAL A 279 5.12 4.13 8.66
N VAL A 280 4.65 3.00 8.12
CA VAL A 280 4.18 2.94 6.73
C VAL A 280 2.77 3.51 6.70
N ASN A 281 2.68 4.78 6.33
CA ASN A 281 1.45 5.54 6.43
C ASN A 281 0.70 5.64 5.09
N ALA A 282 -0.19 4.69 4.79
CA ALA A 282 -1.13 4.80 3.67
C ALA A 282 -2.26 5.82 4.00
N LEU A 283 -1.92 7.11 4.05
CA LEU A 283 -2.71 8.13 4.77
C LEU A 283 -3.96 8.68 4.08
N CYS A 284 -4.31 8.27 2.88
CA CYS A 284 -5.53 8.78 2.24
C CYS A 284 -6.66 7.76 2.40
N ARG A 285 -7.32 7.76 3.57
CA ARG A 285 -8.53 6.97 3.92
C ARG A 285 -9.42 6.67 2.70
N VAL A 286 -9.30 5.44 2.18
CA VAL A 286 -10.21 4.87 1.19
C VAL A 286 -11.41 4.22 1.87
N TYR A 287 -11.26 3.75 3.10
CA TYR A 287 -12.31 3.07 3.86
C TYR A 287 -12.86 3.98 4.96
N ARG A 288 -14.01 4.57 4.68
CA ARG A 288 -14.97 5.05 5.68
C ARG A 288 -16.33 4.52 5.25
#